data_AF-A0A258SUQ5-F1
#
_entry.id   AF-A0A258SUQ5-F1
#
_cell.length_a   1.000
_cell.length_b   1.000
_cell.length_c   1.000
_cell.angle_alpha   90.00
_cell.angle_beta   90.00
_cell.angle_gamma   90.00
#
_symmetry.space_group_name_H-M   'P 1'
#
loop_
_entity.id
_entity.type
_entity.pdbx_description
1 polymer ?
#
loop_
_entity_poly.entity_id
_entity_poly.type
_entity_poly.pdbx_seq_one_letter_code
_entity_poly.pdbx_strand_id
1 'polypeptide(L)'
;MLAYSTVSQMGVVATVIGGALVQGDAGAAAIAAFYAANHILLKGALFLAVGIAAASAPGAVMPVLGLAGLLGLSLAGLPFTGGALAKLAIKGPMGEGAAGFLLALSAAGTTVLMAKFVLLLRDSAKGRAAFPLPSQRLMAPWIVLSVLALALPFTLYPLVTGERIASAFALVNVEKTAVPVLLGLALAFALHQRGPALPEVPAGDVLVLAERLGPLLARGLAGIGRLDDVLRRWGVAGALLAGLVIALVSALAIAVRSAP
;
A
#
# COMPACT_ATOMS: atom_id res chain seq x y z
N MET A 1 -4.52 1.48 11.94
CA MET A 1 -4.93 1.55 10.51
C MET A 1 -3.85 1.07 9.56
N LEU A 2 -2.63 1.61 9.62
CA LEU A 2 -1.55 1.20 8.72
C LEU A 2 -1.21 -0.29 8.81
N ALA A 3 -1.19 -0.86 10.03
CA ALA A 3 -0.98 -2.30 10.24
C ALA A 3 -2.06 -3.19 9.60
N TYR A 4 -3.35 -2.91 9.83
CA TYR A 4 -4.46 -3.64 9.20
C TYR A 4 -4.44 -3.53 7.68
N SER A 5 -4.11 -2.35 7.14
CA SER A 5 -3.91 -2.17 5.71
C SER A 5 -2.76 -3.05 5.19
N THR A 6 -1.72 -3.35 5.99
CA THR A 6 -0.60 -4.22 5.56
C THR A 6 -1.03 -5.67 5.46
N VAL A 7 -1.78 -6.17 6.44
CA VAL A 7 -2.30 -7.54 6.40
C VAL A 7 -3.17 -7.78 5.17
N SER A 8 -4.12 -6.86 4.89
CA SER A 8 -4.98 -6.95 3.70
C SER A 8 -4.18 -6.95 2.39
N GLN A 9 -3.13 -6.15 2.33
CA GLN A 9 -2.35 -5.92 1.11
C GLN A 9 -1.31 -6.99 0.84
N MET A 10 -0.74 -7.59 1.89
CA MET A 10 0.06 -8.81 1.76
C MET A 10 -0.81 -10.01 1.41
N GLY A 11 -2.07 -10.06 1.84
CA GLY A 11 -3.05 -11.04 1.36
C GLY A 11 -3.29 -10.94 -0.15
N VAL A 12 -3.35 -9.72 -0.70
CA VAL A 12 -3.41 -9.50 -2.16
C VAL A 12 -2.16 -10.06 -2.84
N VAL A 13 -0.95 -9.74 -2.35
CA VAL A 13 0.30 -10.29 -2.90
C VAL A 13 0.32 -11.82 -2.88
N ALA A 14 -0.09 -12.44 -1.78
CA ALA A 14 -0.17 -13.89 -1.67
C ALA A 14 -1.17 -14.50 -2.68
N THR A 15 -2.29 -13.82 -2.93
CA THR A 15 -3.29 -14.27 -3.91
C THR A 15 -2.78 -14.13 -5.34
N VAL A 16 -2.04 -13.05 -5.66
CA VAL A 16 -1.38 -12.88 -6.97
C VAL A 16 -0.39 -14.01 -7.21
N ILE A 17 0.47 -14.32 -6.23
CA ILE A 17 1.43 -15.42 -6.33
C ILE A 17 0.70 -16.76 -6.49
N GLY A 18 -0.37 -16.99 -5.72
CA GLY A 18 -1.17 -18.22 -5.83
C GLY A 18 -1.83 -18.37 -7.20
N GLY A 19 -2.49 -17.33 -7.70
CA GLY A 19 -3.13 -17.33 -9.02
C GLY A 19 -2.13 -17.54 -10.16
N ALA A 20 -0.93 -16.98 -10.03
CA ALA A 20 0.15 -17.17 -10.97
C ALA A 20 0.70 -18.61 -11.01
N LEU A 21 0.88 -19.24 -9.84
CA LEU A 21 1.31 -20.63 -9.74
C LEU A 21 0.29 -21.58 -10.38
N VAL A 22 -1.01 -21.27 -10.25
CA VAL A 22 -2.08 -22.04 -10.90
C VAL A 22 -2.05 -21.89 -12.43
N GLN A 23 -1.69 -20.71 -12.94
CA GLN A 23 -1.66 -20.42 -14.38
C GLN A 23 -0.32 -20.72 -15.06
N GLY A 24 0.73 -21.01 -14.29
CA GLY A 24 2.09 -21.22 -14.83
C GLY A 24 2.71 -19.93 -15.40
N ASP A 25 2.29 -18.76 -14.94
CA ASP A 25 2.73 -17.47 -15.47
C ASP A 25 4.09 -17.04 -14.87
N ALA A 26 5.15 -17.18 -15.66
CA ALA A 26 6.50 -16.76 -15.29
C ALA A 26 6.64 -15.23 -15.08
N GLY A 27 5.76 -14.41 -15.67
CA GLY A 27 5.77 -12.95 -15.53
C GLY A 27 5.17 -12.46 -14.21
N ALA A 28 4.36 -13.28 -13.55
CA ALA A 28 3.65 -12.86 -12.35
C ALA A 28 4.53 -12.57 -11.14
N ALA A 29 5.72 -13.18 -11.05
CA ALA A 29 6.69 -12.85 -10.02
C ALA A 29 7.13 -11.38 -10.13
N ALA A 30 7.39 -10.90 -11.35
CA ALA A 30 7.73 -9.50 -11.62
C ALA A 30 6.54 -8.56 -11.33
N ILE A 31 5.32 -8.97 -11.67
CA ILE A 31 4.09 -8.21 -11.37
C ILE A 31 3.86 -8.10 -9.85
N ALA A 32 4.01 -9.19 -9.10
CA ALA A 32 3.88 -9.20 -7.65
C ALA A 32 4.95 -8.32 -6.99
N ALA A 33 6.20 -8.44 -7.44
CA ALA A 33 7.32 -7.60 -7.06
C ALA A 33 7.05 -6.10 -7.29
N PHE A 34 6.57 -5.76 -8.48
CA PHE A 34 6.21 -4.39 -8.86
C PHE A 34 5.14 -3.80 -7.95
N TYR A 35 4.07 -4.57 -7.72
CA TYR A 35 3.00 -4.17 -6.80
C TYR A 35 3.51 -3.98 -5.36
N ALA A 36 4.26 -4.95 -4.86
CA ALA A 36 4.81 -4.92 -3.49
C ALA A 36 5.77 -3.75 -3.29
N ALA A 37 6.65 -3.46 -4.25
CA ALA A 37 7.58 -2.34 -4.20
C ALA A 37 6.84 -1.00 -4.11
N ASN A 38 5.86 -0.78 -5.00
CA ASN A 38 5.04 0.43 -4.96
C ASN A 38 4.27 0.55 -3.63
N HIS A 39 3.73 -0.55 -3.13
CA HIS A 39 3.03 -0.59 -1.84
C HIS A 39 3.93 -0.21 -0.66
N ILE A 40 5.16 -0.73 -0.62
CA ILE A 40 6.16 -0.44 0.43
C ILE A 40 6.56 1.04 0.37
N LEU A 41 6.81 1.60 -0.82
CA LEU A 41 7.18 3.01 -0.99
C LEU A 41 6.07 3.93 -0.46
N LEU A 42 4.82 3.68 -0.85
CA LEU A 42 3.65 4.44 -0.39
C LEU A 42 3.52 4.38 1.14
N LYS A 43 3.67 3.20 1.74
CA LYS A 43 3.61 3.05 3.19
C LYS A 43 4.75 3.73 3.91
N GLY A 44 5.98 3.58 3.42
CA GLY A 44 7.14 4.27 3.98
C GLY A 44 6.92 5.78 4.00
N ALA A 45 6.42 6.34 2.89
CA ALA A 45 6.07 7.75 2.81
C ALA A 45 4.93 8.15 3.79
N LEU A 46 3.87 7.34 3.89
CA LEU A 46 2.76 7.60 4.83
C LEU A 46 3.20 7.53 6.31
N PHE A 47 4.11 6.61 6.67
CA PHE A 47 4.66 6.53 8.03
C PHE A 47 5.52 7.75 8.36
N LEU A 48 6.37 8.20 7.44
CA LEU A 48 7.16 9.42 7.63
C LEU A 48 6.26 10.68 7.74
N ALA A 49 5.14 10.71 7.02
CA ALA A 49 4.17 11.80 7.12
C ALA A 49 3.60 11.95 8.55
N VAL A 50 3.48 10.86 9.32
CA VAL A 50 3.06 10.92 10.74
C VAL A 50 4.04 11.72 11.58
N GLY A 51 5.34 11.42 11.46
CA GLY A 51 6.39 12.13 12.20
C GLY A 51 6.51 13.59 11.77
N ILE A 52 6.41 13.86 10.47
CA ILE A 52 6.48 15.22 9.91
C ILE A 52 5.27 16.05 10.34
N ALA A 53 4.05 15.49 10.27
CA ALA A 53 2.84 16.21 10.70
C ALA A 53 2.86 16.51 12.21
N ALA A 54 3.35 15.57 13.03
CA ALA A 54 3.49 15.77 14.48
C ALA A 54 4.51 16.85 14.85
N ALA A 55 5.51 17.10 13.99
CA ALA A 55 6.51 18.14 14.17
C ALA A 55 6.19 19.46 13.43
N SER A 56 5.07 19.51 12.69
CA SER A 56 4.69 20.68 11.89
C SER A 56 3.94 21.71 12.73
N ALA A 57 4.21 22.99 12.49
CA ALA A 57 3.35 24.06 13.00
C ALA A 57 1.93 23.97 12.40
N PRO A 58 0.88 24.49 13.06
CA PRO A 58 -0.50 24.39 12.59
C PRO A 58 -0.74 24.86 11.14
N GLY A 59 0.01 25.86 10.65
CA GLY A 59 -0.07 26.33 9.26
C GLY A 59 0.79 25.53 8.26
N ALA A 60 1.81 24.81 8.73
CA ALA A 60 2.75 24.06 7.89
C ALA A 60 2.32 22.60 7.65
N VAL A 61 1.29 22.11 8.37
CA VAL A 61 0.81 20.73 8.24
C VAL A 61 -0.04 20.51 6.98
N MET A 62 -0.63 21.56 6.40
CA MET A 62 -1.57 21.41 5.28
C MET A 62 -0.95 20.77 4.02
N PRO A 63 0.26 21.15 3.56
CA PRO A 63 0.95 20.45 2.49
C PRO A 63 1.23 18.97 2.82
N VAL A 64 1.53 18.67 4.09
CA VAL A 64 1.78 17.30 4.58
C VAL A 64 0.52 16.46 4.48
N LEU A 65 -0.63 17.00 4.91
CA LEU A 65 -1.93 16.34 4.79
C LEU A 65 -2.33 16.13 3.33
N GLY A 66 -2.08 17.14 2.48
CA GLY A 66 -2.37 17.07 1.04
C GLY A 66 -1.58 15.94 0.36
N LEU A 67 -0.27 15.90 0.56
CA LEU A 67 0.58 14.85 -0.01
C LEU A 67 0.27 13.47 0.60
N ALA A 68 0.06 13.39 1.92
CA ALA A 68 -0.34 12.14 2.58
C ALA A 68 -1.70 11.63 2.04
N GLY A 69 -2.65 12.52 1.79
CA GLY A 69 -3.92 12.20 1.14
C GLY A 69 -3.73 11.67 -0.28
N LEU A 70 -2.90 12.33 -1.09
CA LEU A 70 -2.56 11.86 -2.44
C LEU A 70 -1.89 10.47 -2.41
N LEU A 71 -0.95 10.25 -1.50
CA LEU A 71 -0.29 8.95 -1.33
C LEU A 71 -1.29 7.87 -0.88
N GLY A 72 -2.20 8.21 0.05
CA GLY A 72 -3.26 7.31 0.49
C GLY A 72 -4.24 6.95 -0.65
N LEU A 73 -4.61 7.91 -1.48
CA LEU A 73 -5.44 7.67 -2.65
C LEU A 73 -4.70 6.89 -3.75
N SER A 74 -3.40 7.17 -3.96
CA SER A 74 -2.54 6.36 -4.82
C SER A 74 -2.51 4.90 -4.35
N LEU A 75 -2.35 4.66 -3.04
CA LEU A 75 -2.44 3.32 -2.44
C LEU A 75 -3.80 2.65 -2.69
N ALA A 76 -4.87 3.44 -2.69
CA ALA A 76 -6.21 2.97 -3.05
C ALA A 76 -6.40 2.75 -4.55
N GLY A 77 -5.46 3.17 -5.40
CA GLY A 77 -5.52 3.02 -6.85
C GLY A 77 -6.17 4.19 -7.56
N LEU A 78 -6.03 5.42 -7.05
CA LEU A 78 -6.54 6.61 -7.72
C LEU A 78 -6.03 6.70 -9.17
N PRO A 79 -6.90 6.93 -10.17
CA PRO A 79 -6.47 7.10 -11.55
C PRO A 79 -5.34 8.13 -11.67
N PHE A 80 -4.48 7.95 -12.68
CA PHE A 80 -3.33 8.82 -12.95
C PHE A 80 -2.25 8.84 -11.86
N THR A 81 -2.21 7.85 -10.98
CA THR A 81 -1.14 7.67 -9.99
C THR A 81 -0.39 6.36 -10.22
N GLY A 82 0.83 6.27 -9.70
CA GLY A 82 1.61 5.05 -9.76
C GLY A 82 0.93 3.86 -9.07
N GLY A 83 0.10 4.09 -8.06
CA GLY A 83 -0.66 3.03 -7.41
C GLY A 83 -1.83 2.48 -8.24
N ALA A 84 -2.41 3.26 -9.16
CA ALA A 84 -3.36 2.71 -10.14
C ALA A 84 -2.66 1.72 -11.08
N LEU A 85 -1.45 2.07 -11.57
CA LEU A 85 -0.65 1.19 -12.43
C LEU A 85 -0.30 -0.12 -11.74
N ALA A 86 0.15 -0.05 -10.48
CA ALA A 86 0.41 -1.23 -9.67
C ALA A 86 -0.83 -2.13 -9.55
N LYS A 87 -2.02 -1.56 -9.31
CA LYS A 87 -3.27 -2.33 -9.21
C LYS A 87 -3.74 -2.91 -10.54
N LEU A 88 -3.56 -2.19 -11.64
CA LEU A 88 -3.89 -2.71 -12.97
C LEU A 88 -3.00 -3.90 -13.32
N ALA A 89 -1.71 -3.85 -13.01
CA ALA A 89 -0.77 -4.93 -13.29
C ALA A 89 -1.16 -6.26 -12.63
N ILE A 90 -1.63 -6.24 -11.37
CA ILE A 90 -2.03 -7.47 -10.68
C ILE A 90 -3.38 -8.04 -11.14
N LYS A 91 -4.14 -7.31 -11.96
CA LYS A 91 -5.48 -7.73 -12.38
C LYS A 91 -5.44 -8.88 -13.37
N GLY A 92 -4.43 -8.93 -14.26
CA GLY A 92 -4.23 -10.05 -15.18
C GLY A 92 -4.09 -11.38 -14.44
N PRO A 93 -3.08 -11.54 -13.56
CA PRO A 93 -2.86 -12.77 -12.80
C PRO A 93 -4.01 -13.17 -11.86
N MET A 94 -4.81 -12.21 -11.37
CA MET A 94 -5.95 -12.50 -10.48
C MET A 94 -7.23 -12.88 -11.21
N GLY A 95 -7.29 -12.70 -12.53
CA GLY A 95 -8.45 -13.04 -13.35
C GLY A 95 -9.71 -12.21 -13.05
N GLU A 96 -10.81 -12.59 -13.70
CA GLU A 96 -12.13 -11.97 -13.48
C GLU A 96 -12.96 -12.73 -12.43
N GLY A 97 -14.09 -12.15 -12.00
CA GLY A 97 -15.00 -12.77 -11.03
C GLY A 97 -14.71 -12.40 -9.57
N ALA A 98 -14.79 -13.38 -8.66
CA ALA A 98 -14.74 -13.13 -7.21
C ALA A 98 -13.43 -12.45 -6.75
N ALA A 99 -12.28 -12.85 -7.31
CA ALA A 99 -10.99 -12.25 -7.00
C ALA A 99 -10.94 -10.76 -7.41
N GLY A 100 -11.42 -10.44 -8.62
CA GLY A 100 -11.55 -9.05 -9.09
C GLY A 100 -12.50 -8.21 -8.26
N PHE A 101 -13.62 -8.78 -7.80
CA PHE A 101 -14.54 -8.11 -6.88
C PHE A 101 -13.90 -7.81 -5.52
N LEU A 102 -13.19 -8.80 -4.93
CA LEU A 102 -12.49 -8.63 -3.66
C LEU A 102 -11.36 -7.59 -3.76
N LEU A 103 -10.67 -7.50 -4.90
CA LEU A 103 -9.71 -6.42 -5.16
C LEU A 103 -10.36 -5.04 -5.18
N ALA A 104 -11.50 -4.91 -5.87
CA ALA A 104 -12.26 -3.66 -5.91
C ALA A 104 -12.76 -3.27 -4.50
N LEU A 105 -13.29 -4.23 -3.75
CA LEU A 105 -13.72 -4.02 -2.37
C LEU A 105 -12.56 -3.60 -1.45
N SER A 106 -11.40 -4.25 -1.59
CA SER A 106 -10.17 -3.90 -0.89
C SER A 106 -9.71 -2.48 -1.23
N ALA A 107 -9.83 -2.05 -2.49
CA ALA A 107 -9.54 -0.68 -2.91
C ALA A 107 -10.48 0.33 -2.22
N ALA A 108 -11.79 0.08 -2.21
CA ALA A 108 -12.76 0.93 -1.53
C ALA A 108 -12.48 1.01 -0.02
N GLY A 109 -12.22 -0.13 0.63
CA GLY A 109 -11.85 -0.18 2.05
C GLY A 109 -10.53 0.57 2.34
N THR A 110 -9.55 0.48 1.45
CA THR A 110 -8.29 1.23 1.55
C THR A 110 -8.56 2.73 1.52
N THR A 111 -9.43 3.21 0.62
CA THR A 111 -9.82 4.62 0.56
C THR A 111 -10.44 5.10 1.87
N VAL A 112 -11.37 4.32 2.46
CA VAL A 112 -12.00 4.67 3.75
C VAL A 112 -10.96 4.79 4.85
N LEU A 113 -10.05 3.83 4.94
CA LEU A 113 -8.97 3.84 5.92
C LEU A 113 -8.01 5.02 5.72
N MET A 114 -7.68 5.37 4.48
CA MET A 114 -6.78 6.48 4.17
C MET A 114 -7.45 7.85 4.42
N ALA A 115 -8.73 7.99 4.13
CA ALA A 115 -9.50 9.18 4.49
C ALA A 115 -9.52 9.36 6.02
N LYS A 116 -9.82 8.29 6.78
CA LYS A 116 -9.79 8.33 8.25
C LYS A 116 -8.38 8.62 8.78
N PHE A 117 -7.34 8.06 8.15
CA PHE A 117 -5.95 8.36 8.49
C PHE A 117 -5.62 9.86 8.37
N VAL A 118 -6.01 10.52 7.27
CA VAL A 118 -5.75 11.96 7.08
C VAL A 118 -6.47 12.80 8.13
N LEU A 119 -7.72 12.44 8.50
CA LEU A 119 -8.46 13.11 9.56
C LEU A 119 -7.76 12.98 10.92
N LEU A 120 -7.35 11.75 11.28
CA LEU A 120 -6.60 11.50 12.52
C LEU A 120 -5.24 12.20 12.51
N LEU A 121 -4.57 12.25 11.36
CA LEU A 121 -3.29 12.94 11.20
C LEU A 121 -3.45 14.44 11.46
N ARG A 122 -4.50 15.05 10.88
CA ARG A 122 -4.87 16.45 11.11
C ARG A 122 -5.13 16.74 12.58
N ASP A 123 -5.90 15.89 13.26
CA ASP A 123 -6.24 16.12 14.67
C ASP A 123 -5.05 15.90 15.59
N SER A 124 -4.17 14.93 15.27
CA SER A 124 -2.93 14.69 16.01
C SER A 124 -1.95 15.87 15.97
N ALA A 125 -2.01 16.70 14.92
CA ALA A 125 -1.18 17.89 14.76
C ALA A 125 -1.71 19.10 15.55
N LYS A 126 -2.97 19.11 15.98
CA LYS A 126 -3.57 20.22 16.77
C LYS A 126 -3.17 20.17 18.25
N GLY A 127 -2.85 18.99 18.79
CA GLY A 127 -2.73 18.74 20.23
C GLY A 127 -1.30 18.60 20.78
N ARG A 128 -0.26 18.77 19.96
CA ARG A 128 1.14 18.57 20.40
C ARG A 128 1.92 19.88 20.26
N ALA A 129 2.57 20.29 21.36
CA ALA A 129 3.66 21.25 21.28
C ALA A 129 4.71 20.70 20.31
N ALA A 130 5.22 21.54 19.41
CA ALA A 130 6.21 21.15 18.42
C ALA A 130 7.40 20.49 19.12
N PHE A 131 7.48 19.15 19.08
CA PHE A 131 8.68 18.46 19.52
C PHE A 131 9.79 18.83 18.53
N PRO A 132 11.00 19.20 18.98
CA PRO A 132 12.14 19.41 18.13
C PRO A 132 12.69 18.05 17.66
N LEU A 133 11.86 17.27 16.96
CA LEU A 133 12.38 16.27 16.04
C LEU A 133 13.03 17.03 14.89
N PRO A 134 14.17 16.57 14.34
CA PRO A 134 14.79 17.22 13.19
C PRO A 134 13.93 16.93 11.95
N SER A 135 12.79 17.62 11.84
CA SER A 135 11.79 17.51 10.78
C SER A 135 12.42 17.69 9.40
N GLN A 136 13.42 18.56 9.29
CA GLN A 136 14.22 18.74 8.07
C GLN A 136 14.95 17.47 7.62
N ARG A 137 15.45 16.63 8.54
CA ARG A 137 16.15 15.39 8.19
C ARG A 137 15.20 14.30 7.67
N LEU A 138 13.92 14.35 8.05
CA LEU A 138 12.89 13.42 7.57
C LEU A 138 12.20 13.91 6.29
N MET A 139 12.22 15.21 5.99
CA MET A 139 11.62 15.77 4.77
C MET A 139 12.25 15.21 3.51
N ALA A 140 13.58 15.15 3.43
CA ALA A 140 14.28 14.62 2.25
C ALA A 140 13.88 13.17 1.92
N PRO A 141 14.03 12.18 2.84
CA PRO A 141 13.61 10.82 2.55
C PRO A 141 12.09 10.70 2.33
N TRP A 142 11.27 11.52 2.98
CA TRP A 142 9.82 11.52 2.76
C TRP A 142 9.45 11.98 1.35
N ILE A 143 10.04 13.07 0.85
CA ILE A 143 9.81 13.57 -0.51
C ILE A 143 10.35 12.56 -1.53
N VAL A 144 11.55 12.00 -1.31
CA VAL A 144 12.11 10.97 -2.20
C VAL A 144 11.18 9.76 -2.29
N LEU A 145 10.72 9.22 -1.16
CA LEU A 145 9.79 8.08 -1.16
C LEU A 145 8.46 8.42 -1.81
N SER A 146 7.94 9.64 -1.59
CA SER A 146 6.69 10.11 -2.20
C SER A 146 6.81 10.21 -3.72
N VAL A 147 7.90 10.79 -4.21
CA VAL A 147 8.18 10.91 -5.65
C VAL A 147 8.37 9.53 -6.26
N LEU A 148 9.17 8.66 -5.65
CA LEU A 148 9.38 7.29 -6.14
C LEU A 148 8.07 6.52 -6.18
N ALA A 149 7.26 6.58 -5.12
CA ALA A 149 5.96 5.92 -5.08
C ALA A 149 4.99 6.39 -6.18
N LEU A 150 5.02 7.67 -6.52
CA LEU A 150 4.11 8.24 -7.52
C LEU A 150 4.63 8.07 -8.94
N ALA A 151 5.94 8.24 -9.17
CA ALA A 151 6.53 8.34 -10.50
C ALA A 151 7.14 7.03 -11.01
N LEU A 152 7.79 6.25 -10.13
CA LEU A 152 8.48 5.02 -10.54
C LEU A 152 7.54 4.05 -11.28
N PRO A 153 6.27 3.86 -10.88
CA PRO A 153 5.40 2.94 -11.60
C PRO A 153 5.13 3.29 -13.06
N PHE A 154 5.23 4.57 -13.45
CA PHE A 154 5.03 4.97 -14.85
C PHE A 154 6.15 4.47 -15.77
N THR A 155 7.37 4.31 -15.25
CA THR A 155 8.49 3.76 -16.02
C THR A 155 8.49 2.24 -16.01
N LEU A 156 8.11 1.62 -14.88
CA LEU A 156 8.15 0.17 -14.71
C LEU A 156 6.95 -0.55 -15.33
N TYR A 157 5.78 0.09 -15.40
CA TYR A 157 4.55 -0.57 -15.84
C TYR A 157 4.69 -1.24 -17.22
N PRO A 158 5.18 -0.57 -18.28
CA PRO A 158 5.34 -1.23 -19.58
C PRO A 158 6.38 -2.35 -19.57
N LEU A 159 7.43 -2.22 -18.75
CA LEU A 159 8.50 -3.21 -18.64
C LEU A 159 8.05 -4.49 -17.95
N VAL A 160 7.14 -4.37 -16.98
CA VAL A 160 6.66 -5.49 -16.16
C VAL A 160 5.45 -6.17 -16.81
N THR A 161 4.57 -5.41 -17.45
CA THR A 161 3.31 -5.94 -18.02
C THR A 161 3.39 -6.20 -19.52
N GLY A 162 4.37 -5.62 -20.23
CA GLY A 162 4.40 -5.59 -21.70
C GLY A 162 3.35 -4.66 -22.33
N GLU A 163 2.53 -3.98 -21.53
CA GLU A 163 1.47 -3.09 -22.02
C GLU A 163 1.97 -1.66 -22.24
N ARG A 164 1.37 -0.97 -23.23
CA ARG A 164 1.63 0.47 -23.40
C ARG A 164 1.03 1.24 -22.22
N ILE A 165 1.75 2.23 -21.70
CA ILE A 165 1.25 3.10 -20.62
C ILE A 165 -0.10 3.76 -20.99
N ALA A 166 -0.33 4.03 -22.28
CA ALA A 166 -1.59 4.58 -22.79
C ALA A 166 -2.82 3.72 -22.45
N SER A 167 -2.65 2.39 -22.33
CA SER A 167 -3.73 1.47 -21.96
C SER A 167 -4.27 1.74 -20.56
N ALA A 168 -3.42 2.18 -19.62
CA ALA A 168 -3.82 2.51 -18.25
C ALA A 168 -4.77 3.72 -18.21
N PHE A 169 -4.71 4.58 -19.22
CA PHE A 169 -5.57 5.75 -19.36
C PHE A 169 -6.80 5.50 -20.24
N ALA A 170 -6.97 4.30 -20.77
CA ALA A 170 -8.18 3.93 -21.48
C ALA A 170 -9.39 4.06 -20.53
N LEU A 171 -10.52 4.55 -21.05
CA LEU A 171 -11.72 4.85 -20.26
C LEU A 171 -12.14 3.67 -19.37
N VAL A 172 -12.08 2.45 -19.90
CA VAL A 172 -12.39 1.23 -19.15
C VAL A 172 -11.49 1.01 -17.93
N ASN A 173 -10.20 1.34 -18.02
CA ASN A 173 -9.24 1.16 -16.92
C ASN A 173 -9.32 2.32 -15.92
N VAL A 174 -9.58 3.53 -16.41
CA VAL A 174 -9.88 4.69 -15.56
C VAL A 174 -11.15 4.44 -14.75
N GLU A 175 -12.21 3.93 -15.36
CA GLU A 175 -13.45 3.57 -14.65
C GLU A 175 -13.19 2.49 -13.59
N LYS A 176 -12.51 1.41 -13.97
CA LYS A 176 -12.15 0.28 -13.07
C LYS A 176 -11.35 0.73 -11.84
N THR A 177 -10.56 1.78 -11.95
CA THR A 177 -9.73 2.32 -10.86
C THR A 177 -10.45 3.44 -10.10
N ALA A 178 -11.24 4.26 -10.78
CA ALA A 178 -11.98 5.38 -10.20
C ALA A 178 -13.15 4.90 -9.32
N VAL A 179 -13.96 3.95 -9.80
CA VAL A 179 -15.21 3.56 -9.13
C VAL A 179 -14.97 3.10 -7.69
N PRO A 180 -14.02 2.18 -7.39
CA PRO A 180 -13.75 1.78 -6.00
C PRO A 180 -13.28 2.94 -5.11
N VAL A 181 -12.49 3.86 -5.67
CA VAL A 181 -12.00 5.03 -4.93
C VAL A 181 -13.15 5.99 -4.63
N LEU A 182 -14.01 6.29 -5.60
CA LEU A 182 -15.18 7.14 -5.40
C LEU A 182 -16.18 6.55 -4.40
N LEU A 183 -16.45 5.25 -4.50
CA LEU A 183 -17.30 4.54 -3.53
C LEU A 183 -16.70 4.58 -2.13
N GLY A 184 -15.40 4.37 -2.00
CA GLY A 184 -14.69 4.47 -0.73
C GLY A 184 -14.71 5.89 -0.15
N LEU A 185 -14.57 6.93 -0.98
CA LEU A 185 -14.70 8.33 -0.54
C LEU A 185 -16.12 8.66 -0.08
N ALA A 186 -17.14 8.24 -0.84
CA ALA A 186 -18.54 8.43 -0.48
C ALA A 186 -18.88 7.74 0.85
N LEU A 187 -18.40 6.50 1.04
CA LEU A 187 -18.56 5.77 2.29
C LEU A 187 -17.80 6.44 3.44
N ALA A 188 -16.56 6.89 3.21
CA ALA A 188 -15.79 7.60 4.22
C ALA A 188 -16.51 8.88 4.69
N PHE A 189 -17.08 9.64 3.75
CA PHE A 189 -17.88 10.82 4.04
C PHE A 189 -19.15 10.47 4.82
N ALA A 190 -19.91 9.45 4.39
CA ALA A 190 -21.11 9.00 5.09
C ALA A 190 -20.82 8.53 6.52
N LEU A 191 -19.71 7.82 6.73
CA LEU A 191 -19.27 7.38 8.06
C LEU A 191 -18.81 8.54 8.93
N HIS A 192 -18.10 9.52 8.35
CA HIS A 192 -17.68 10.73 9.07
C HIS A 192 -18.88 11.54 9.58
N GLN A 193 -19.93 11.67 8.75
CA GLN A 193 -21.18 12.34 9.12
C GLN A 193 -21.94 11.62 10.26
N ARG A 194 -21.71 10.31 10.44
CA ARG A 194 -22.34 9.47 11.47
C ARG A 194 -21.47 9.26 12.73
N GLY A 195 -20.35 9.98 12.84
CA GLY A 195 -19.24 9.77 13.78
C GLY A 195 -19.56 9.33 15.22
N PRO A 196 -20.53 9.93 15.95
CA PRO A 196 -20.77 9.56 17.36
C PRO A 196 -21.47 8.22 17.56
N ALA A 197 -22.07 7.64 16.52
CA ALA A 197 -22.95 6.47 16.62
C ALA A 197 -22.25 5.14 16.25
N LEU A 198 -20.98 5.18 15.84
CA LEU A 198 -20.24 3.98 15.42
C LEU A 198 -19.45 3.41 16.60
N PRO A 199 -19.54 2.09 16.88
CA PRO A 199 -18.76 1.45 17.94
C PRO A 199 -17.26 1.68 17.73
N GLU A 200 -16.55 2.08 18.80
CA GLU A 200 -15.09 2.07 18.77
C GLU A 200 -14.59 0.64 18.76
N VAL A 201 -13.92 0.25 17.68
CA VAL A 201 -13.23 -1.03 17.60
C VAL A 201 -11.83 -0.87 18.20
N PRO A 202 -11.51 -1.56 19.32
CA PRO A 202 -10.22 -1.42 19.98
C PRO A 202 -9.06 -1.83 19.07
N ALA A 203 -7.94 -1.11 19.17
CA ALA A 203 -6.71 -1.55 18.50
C ALA A 203 -6.26 -2.91 19.06
N GLY A 204 -6.05 -3.90 18.18
CA GLY A 204 -5.68 -5.27 18.56
C GLY A 204 -6.82 -6.28 18.52
N ASP A 205 -8.03 -5.89 18.12
CA ASP A 205 -9.16 -6.80 17.83
C ASP A 205 -8.80 -8.05 16.99
N VAL A 206 -8.04 -7.88 15.90
CA VAL A 206 -7.55 -9.00 15.06
C VAL A 206 -6.47 -9.81 15.77
N LEU A 207 -5.66 -9.18 16.64
CA LEU A 207 -4.68 -9.90 17.46
C LEU A 207 -5.41 -10.77 18.51
N VAL A 208 -6.47 -10.26 19.15
CA VAL A 208 -7.29 -11.02 20.09
C VAL A 208 -8.01 -12.17 19.38
N LEU A 209 -8.50 -11.96 18.15
CA LEU A 209 -9.09 -13.02 17.34
C LEU A 209 -8.04 -14.05 16.90
N ALA A 210 -6.83 -13.60 16.51
CA ALA A 210 -5.71 -14.45 16.14
C ALA A 210 -5.13 -15.22 17.34
N GLU A 211 -5.13 -14.66 18.55
CA GLU A 211 -4.77 -15.33 19.79
C GLU A 211 -5.80 -16.38 20.17
N ARG A 212 -7.10 -16.09 19.98
CA ARG A 212 -8.19 -17.06 20.20
C ARG A 212 -8.18 -18.22 19.21
N LEU A 213 -7.86 -17.96 17.94
CA LEU A 213 -7.72 -18.99 16.90
C LEU A 213 -6.32 -19.60 16.85
N GLY A 214 -5.36 -19.00 17.54
CA GLY A 214 -3.95 -19.37 17.56
C GLY A 214 -3.70 -20.82 17.96
N PRO A 215 -4.33 -21.38 19.01
CA PRO A 215 -4.16 -22.78 19.40
C PRO A 215 -4.65 -23.78 18.33
N LEU A 216 -5.66 -23.39 17.55
CA LEU A 216 -6.22 -24.22 16.47
C LEU A 216 -5.34 -24.17 15.21
N LEU A 217 -4.72 -23.04 14.92
CA LEU A 217 -3.83 -22.83 13.75
C LEU A 217 -2.35 -23.17 14.04
N ALA A 218 -1.94 -23.20 15.32
CA ALA A 218 -0.56 -23.43 15.75
C ALA A 218 0.00 -24.80 15.32
N ARG A 219 -0.86 -25.82 15.19
CA ARG A 219 -0.43 -27.15 14.70
C ARG A 219 -0.04 -27.14 13.21
N GLY A 220 -0.52 -26.17 12.43
CA GLY A 220 -0.16 -25.99 11.01
C GLY A 220 0.92 -24.93 10.76
N LEU A 221 1.06 -23.92 11.63
CA LEU A 221 1.91 -22.74 11.39
C LEU A 221 3.19 -22.67 12.25
N ALA A 222 3.50 -23.69 13.06
CA ALA A 222 4.67 -23.70 13.95
C ALA A 222 6.03 -23.53 13.24
N GLY A 223 6.10 -23.81 11.92
CA GLY A 223 7.27 -23.50 11.10
C GLY A 223 7.39 -22.02 10.72
N ILE A 224 6.26 -21.33 10.54
CA ILE A 224 6.18 -19.92 10.12
C ILE A 224 6.53 -18.98 11.28
N GLY A 225 6.16 -19.32 12.52
CA GLY A 225 6.51 -18.52 13.70
C GLY A 225 8.02 -18.38 13.91
N ARG A 226 8.77 -19.48 13.71
CA ARG A 226 10.25 -19.46 13.81
C ARG A 226 10.92 -18.64 12.70
N LEU A 227 10.31 -18.61 11.52
CA LEU A 227 10.72 -17.74 10.42
C LEU A 227 10.41 -16.27 10.73
N ASP A 228 9.22 -15.96 11.24
CA ASP A 228 8.82 -14.60 11.60
C ASP A 228 9.75 -13.98 12.67
N ASP A 229 10.13 -14.76 13.68
CA ASP A 229 11.07 -14.32 14.74
C ASP A 229 12.47 -14.00 14.20
N VAL A 230 12.92 -14.72 13.18
CA VAL A 230 14.21 -14.46 12.51
C VAL A 230 14.09 -13.24 11.59
N LEU A 231 12.97 -13.11 10.87
CA LEU A 231 12.69 -12.00 9.95
C LEU A 231 12.50 -10.66 10.67
N ARG A 232 11.97 -10.66 11.90
CA ARG A 232 11.77 -9.45 12.72
C ARG A 232 13.05 -8.82 13.26
N ARG A 233 14.19 -9.53 13.19
CA ARG A 233 15.48 -8.98 13.62
C ARG A 233 15.84 -7.83 12.70
N TRP A 234 16.01 -6.62 13.23
CA TRP A 234 16.26 -5.40 12.45
C TRP A 234 17.39 -5.52 11.42
N GLY A 235 18.47 -6.25 11.74
CA GLY A 235 19.54 -6.53 10.79
C GLY A 235 19.14 -7.45 9.64
N VAL A 236 18.29 -8.45 9.90
CA VAL A 236 17.77 -9.40 8.90
C VAL A 236 16.71 -8.71 8.03
N ALA A 237 15.77 -7.98 8.64
CA ALA A 237 14.78 -7.18 7.92
C ALA A 237 15.44 -6.14 7.01
N GLY A 238 16.47 -5.44 7.51
CA GLY A 238 17.24 -4.47 6.72
C GLY A 238 18.02 -5.11 5.58
N ALA A 239 18.69 -6.24 5.82
CA ALA A 239 19.42 -6.97 4.79
C ALA A 239 18.50 -7.59 3.73
N LEU A 240 17.32 -8.09 4.13
CA LEU A 240 16.31 -8.61 3.22
C LEU A 240 15.65 -7.49 2.43
N LEU A 241 15.39 -6.33 3.03
CA LEU A 241 14.87 -5.16 2.32
C LEU A 241 15.91 -4.67 1.30
N ALA A 242 17.18 -4.56 1.68
CA ALA A 242 18.26 -4.18 0.78
C ALA A 242 18.44 -5.22 -0.34
N GLY A 243 18.44 -6.52 0.00
CA GLY A 243 18.51 -7.61 -0.95
C GLY A 243 17.32 -7.65 -1.90
N LEU A 244 16.10 -7.38 -1.41
CA LEU A 244 14.90 -7.26 -2.22
C LEU A 244 15.00 -6.06 -3.16
N VAL A 245 15.43 -4.89 -2.66
CA VAL A 245 15.66 -3.70 -3.51
C VAL A 245 16.68 -4.00 -4.60
N ILE A 246 17.80 -4.65 -4.25
CA ILE A 246 18.83 -5.05 -5.23
C ILE A 246 18.24 -6.04 -6.24
N ALA A 247 17.56 -7.10 -5.78
CA ALA A 247 16.96 -8.10 -6.65
C ALA A 247 15.91 -7.51 -7.60
N LEU A 248 15.09 -6.58 -7.10
CA LEU A 248 14.09 -5.86 -7.89
C LEU A 248 14.75 -4.96 -8.94
N VAL A 249 15.80 -4.23 -8.56
CA VAL A 249 16.59 -3.39 -9.48
C VAL A 249 17.30 -4.25 -10.53
N SER A 250 17.85 -5.40 -10.13
CA SER A 250 18.53 -6.34 -11.03
C SER A 250 17.56 -7.01 -11.99
N ALA A 251 16.42 -7.51 -11.50
CA ALA A 251 15.38 -8.11 -12.33
C ALA A 251 14.84 -7.11 -13.36
N LEU A 252 14.63 -5.87 -12.92
CA LEU A 252 14.26 -4.78 -13.81
C LEU A 252 15.36 -4.49 -14.86
N ALA A 253 16.63 -4.42 -14.46
CA ALA A 253 17.73 -4.16 -15.37
C ALA A 253 17.90 -5.28 -16.42
N ILE A 254 17.63 -6.54 -16.04
CA ILE A 254 17.65 -7.69 -16.94
C ILE A 254 16.49 -7.59 -17.94
N ALA A 255 15.27 -7.29 -17.46
CA ALA A 255 14.09 -7.12 -18.31
C ALA A 255 14.28 -5.99 -19.34
N VAL A 256 14.89 -4.87 -18.94
CA VAL A 256 15.23 -3.76 -19.86
C VAL A 256 16.23 -4.18 -20.93
N ARG A 257 17.21 -5.03 -20.61
CA ARG A 257 18.23 -5.51 -21.56
C ARG A 257 17.74 -6.60 -22.51
N SER A 258 16.61 -7.23 -22.21
CA SER A 258 16.04 -8.33 -23.01
C SER A 258 14.84 -7.89 -23.86
N ALA A 259 14.49 -6.60 -23.83
CA ALA A 259 13.56 -6.02 -24.79
C ALA A 259 14.22 -5.86 -26.17
N PRO A 260 13.59 -6.33 -27.27
CA PRO A 260 14.13 -6.28 -28.63
C PRO A 260 14.20 -4.87 -29.22
#